data_AF-A0A3C0HL73-F1
#
_entry.id   AF-A0A3C0HL73-F1
#
_cell.length_a   1.000
_cell.length_b   1.000
_cell.length_c   1.000
_cell.angle_alpha   90.00
_cell.angle_beta   90.00
_cell.angle_gamma   90.00
#
_symmetry.space_group_name_H-M   'P 1'
#
loop_
_entity.id
_entity.type
_entity.pdbx_description
1 polymer ?
#
loop_
_entity_poly.entity_id
_entity_poly.type
_entity_poly.pdbx_seq_one_letter_code
_entity_poly.pdbx_strand_id
1 'polypeptide(L)'
;VRRGALVQEGGVVFAASAIDEAARVVARLLADQPDGITVAEARDAWGTTRKFAIPLITRLDETGVTRRRGDLRIAGPRLPQG
;
A
#
# COMPACT_ATOMS: atom_id res chain seq x y z
N VAL A 1 -14.56 -18.16 11.65
CA VAL A 1 -14.47 -16.69 11.42
C VAL A 1 -13.27 -16.16 12.20
N ARG A 2 -12.13 -15.89 11.55
CA ARG A 2 -11.03 -15.18 12.22
C ARG A 2 -11.46 -13.72 12.41
N ARG A 3 -11.46 -13.23 13.65
CA ARG A 3 -11.75 -11.81 13.96
C ARG A 3 -10.89 -10.93 13.04
N GLY A 4 -11.55 -10.14 12.20
CA GLY A 4 -10.88 -9.21 11.29
C GLY A 4 -10.02 -8.25 12.11
N ALA A 5 -8.71 -8.37 11.98
CA ALA A 5 -7.78 -7.49 12.66
C ALA A 5 -7.96 -6.08 12.08
N LEU A 6 -8.22 -5.12 12.95
CA LEU A 6 -8.24 -3.71 12.61
C LEU A 6 -6.81 -3.17 12.75
N VAL A 7 -6.39 -2.43 11.74
CA VAL A 7 -5.07 -1.80 11.66
C VAL A 7 -5.25 -0.30 11.73
N GLN A 8 -4.73 0.34 12.77
CA GLN A 8 -4.76 1.79 12.89
C GLN A 8 -3.44 2.38 12.36
N GLU A 9 -3.55 3.34 11.43
CA GLU A 9 -2.42 4.06 10.85
C GLU A 9 -2.82 5.52 10.58
N GLY A 10 -2.01 6.49 11.00
CA GLY A 10 -2.29 7.92 10.77
C GLY A 10 -3.69 8.40 11.20
N GLY A 11 -4.30 7.79 12.23
CA GLY A 11 -5.66 8.12 12.68
C GLY A 11 -6.80 7.49 11.84
N VAL A 12 -6.48 6.63 10.89
CA VAL A 12 -7.44 5.85 10.08
C VAL A 12 -7.37 4.38 10.48
N VAL A 13 -8.52 3.71 10.51
CA VAL A 13 -8.61 2.29 10.80
C VAL A 13 -8.95 1.52 9.52
N PHE A 14 -8.15 0.52 9.20
CA PHE A 14 -8.33 -0.38 8.06
C PHE A 14 -8.66 -1.79 8.53
N ALA A 15 -9.45 -2.52 7.75
CA ALA A 15 -9.50 -3.97 7.88
C ALA A 15 -8.18 -4.56 7.36
N ALA A 16 -7.67 -5.61 8.00
CA ALA A 16 -6.47 -6.32 7.52
C ALA A 16 -6.60 -6.75 6.04
N SER A 17 -7.79 -7.21 5.62
CA SER A 17 -8.05 -7.57 4.21
C SER A 17 -7.90 -6.39 3.25
N ALA A 18 -8.16 -5.15 3.69
CA ALA A 18 -7.95 -3.96 2.88
C ALA A 18 -6.46 -3.66 2.69
N ILE A 19 -5.63 -3.90 3.73
CA ILE A 19 -4.17 -3.80 3.61
C ILE A 19 -3.65 -4.85 2.62
N ASP A 20 -4.13 -6.09 2.72
CA ASP A 20 -3.73 -7.18 1.83
C ASP A 20 -4.09 -6.89 0.36
N GLU A 21 -5.29 -6.35 0.10
CA GLU A 21 -5.69 -5.97 -1.26
C GLU A 21 -4.88 -4.77 -1.77
N ALA A 22 -4.64 -3.78 -0.93
CA ALA A 22 -3.81 -2.63 -1.28
C ALA A 22 -2.40 -3.06 -1.69
N ALA A 23 -1.81 -4.01 -0.98
CA ALA A 23 -0.51 -4.59 -1.31
C ALA A 23 -0.53 -5.30 -2.67
N ARG A 24 -1.58 -6.06 -3.00
CA ARG A 24 -1.74 -6.70 -4.32
C ARG A 24 -1.89 -5.67 -5.46
N VAL A 25 -2.65 -4.60 -5.26
CA VAL A 25 -2.75 -3.51 -6.23
C VAL A 25 -1.38 -2.87 -6.48
N VAL A 26 -0.62 -2.59 -5.43
CA VAL A 26 0.73 -2.02 -5.56
C VAL A 26 1.70 -2.98 -6.24
N ALA A 27 1.60 -4.29 -5.97
CA ALA A 27 2.41 -5.29 -6.67
C ALA A 27 2.17 -5.27 -8.18
N ARG A 28 0.90 -5.19 -8.62
CA ARG A 28 0.55 -5.05 -10.04
C ARG A 28 1.12 -3.76 -10.64
N LEU A 29 0.94 -2.63 -9.96
CA LEU A 29 1.49 -1.34 -10.42
C LEU A 29 3.01 -1.37 -10.57
N LEU A 30 3.73 -2.00 -9.64
CA LEU A 30 5.19 -2.10 -9.68
C LEU A 30 5.70 -3.15 -10.66
N ALA A 31 4.87 -4.11 -11.06
CA ALA A 31 5.18 -5.00 -12.18
C ALA A 31 5.19 -4.22 -13.51
N ASP A 32 4.23 -3.30 -13.70
CA ASP A 32 4.16 -2.43 -14.88
C ASP A 32 5.16 -1.27 -14.82
N GLN A 33 5.47 -0.77 -13.62
CA GLN A 33 6.33 0.38 -13.36
C GLN A 33 7.43 0.02 -12.33
N PRO A 34 8.45 -0.76 -12.74
CA PRO A 34 9.48 -1.26 -11.82
C PRO A 34 10.35 -0.16 -11.20
N ASP A 35 10.44 1.01 -11.84
CA ASP A 35 11.17 2.17 -11.32
C ASP A 35 10.44 2.87 -10.16
N GLY A 36 9.20 2.50 -9.88
CA GLY A 36 8.42 2.92 -8.74
C GLY A 36 7.19 3.76 -9.10
N ILE A 37 6.32 3.89 -8.12
CA ILE A 37 5.04 4.62 -8.24
C ILE A 37 4.95 5.76 -7.24
N THR A 38 4.27 6.82 -7.60
CA THR A 38 3.92 7.92 -6.71
C THR A 38 2.77 7.53 -5.77
N VAL A 39 2.61 8.27 -4.68
CA VAL A 39 1.44 8.14 -3.79
C VAL A 39 0.15 8.50 -4.53
N ALA A 40 0.21 9.39 -5.54
CA ALA A 40 -0.95 9.76 -6.34
C ALA A 40 -1.45 8.59 -7.20
N GLU A 41 -0.54 7.87 -7.85
CA GLU A 41 -0.89 6.69 -8.66
C GLU A 41 -1.44 5.56 -7.78
N ALA A 42 -0.83 5.29 -6.62
CA ALA A 42 -1.36 4.32 -5.66
C ALA A 42 -2.78 4.70 -5.18
N ARG A 43 -3.00 5.98 -4.84
CA ARG A 43 -4.31 6.52 -4.45
C ARG A 43 -5.36 6.26 -5.54
N ASP A 44 -5.02 6.61 -6.78
CA ASP A 44 -5.94 6.52 -7.91
C ASP A 44 -6.28 5.07 -8.20
N ALA A 45 -5.30 4.17 -8.14
CA ALA A 45 -5.52 2.72 -8.30
C ALA A 45 -6.37 2.11 -7.18
N TRP A 46 -6.25 2.61 -5.94
CA TRP A 46 -7.12 2.18 -4.84
C TRP A 46 -8.52 2.81 -4.87
N GLY A 47 -8.75 3.83 -5.71
CA GLY A 47 -10.03 4.54 -5.76
C GLY A 47 -10.34 5.29 -4.46
N THR A 48 -9.33 5.82 -3.77
CA THR A 48 -9.50 6.48 -2.46
C THR A 48 -9.07 7.95 -2.50
N THR A 49 -9.26 8.66 -1.38
CA THR A 49 -8.73 10.03 -1.23
C THR A 49 -7.38 10.02 -0.51
N ARG A 50 -6.68 11.15 -0.53
CA ARG A 50 -5.40 11.33 0.17
C ARG A 50 -5.47 10.98 1.66
N LYS A 51 -6.62 11.24 2.31
CA LYS A 51 -6.85 10.92 3.74
C LYS A 51 -6.63 9.43 4.04
N PHE A 52 -6.96 8.55 3.10
CA PHE A 52 -6.80 7.10 3.24
C PHE A 52 -5.52 6.60 2.58
N ALA A 53 -5.14 7.15 1.42
CA ALA A 53 -3.97 6.68 0.69
C ALA A 53 -2.64 6.91 1.44
N ILE A 54 -2.49 8.05 2.14
CA ILE A 54 -1.26 8.32 2.91
C ILE A 54 -1.05 7.27 4.01
N PRO A 55 -1.97 7.06 4.97
CA PRO A 55 -1.75 6.05 5.99
C PRO A 55 -1.65 4.64 5.40
N LEU A 56 -2.40 4.33 4.34
CA LEU A 56 -2.32 3.01 3.69
C LEU A 56 -0.93 2.74 3.09
N ILE A 57 -0.36 3.67 2.31
CA ILE A 57 0.99 3.49 1.75
C ILE A 57 2.07 3.52 2.83
N THR A 58 1.90 4.33 3.89
CA THR A 58 2.80 4.31 5.06
C THR A 58 2.81 2.93 5.72
N ARG A 59 1.64 2.30 5.89
CA ARG A 59 1.57 0.94 6.43
C ARG A 59 2.28 -0.07 5.53
N LEU A 60 2.18 0.08 4.21
CA LEU A 60 2.91 -0.78 3.27
C LEU A 60 4.43 -0.55 3.33
N ASP A 61 4.87 0.69 3.54
CA ASP A 61 6.29 1.04 3.76
C ASP A 61 6.81 0.38 5.06
N GLU A 62 6.10 0.54 6.18
CA GLU A 62 6.47 -0.04 7.49
C GLU A 62 6.46 -1.57 7.50
N THR A 63 5.51 -2.16 6.77
CA THR A 63 5.44 -3.61 6.58
C THR A 63 6.34 -4.08 5.44
N GLY A 64 7.23 -3.25 4.92
CA GLY A 64 8.22 -3.64 3.90
C GLY A 64 7.62 -4.22 2.61
N VAL A 65 6.34 -3.94 2.34
CA VAL A 65 5.72 -4.21 1.05
C VAL A 65 6.28 -3.23 0.01
N THR A 66 6.44 -1.97 0.41
CA THR A 66 7.09 -0.93 -0.38
C THR A 66 8.31 -0.35 0.34
N ARG A 67 9.14 0.37 -0.40
CA ARG A 67 10.17 1.27 0.16
C ARG A 67 10.08 2.63 -0.50
N ARG A 68 10.20 3.69 0.29
CA ARG A 68 10.25 5.07 -0.22
C ARG A 68 11.62 5.36 -0.86
N ARG A 69 11.60 5.88 -2.09
CA ARG A 69 12.77 6.41 -2.82
C ARG A 69 12.42 7.80 -3.37
N GLY A 70 12.73 8.84 -2.61
CA GLY A 70 12.28 10.20 -2.91
C GLY A 70 10.75 10.32 -2.87
N ASP A 71 10.16 10.68 -4.00
CA ASP A 71 8.70 10.79 -4.17
C ASP A 71 8.03 9.49 -4.64
N LEU A 72 8.84 8.48 -4.99
CA LEU A 72 8.37 7.18 -5.45
C LEU A 72 8.37 6.15 -4.31
N ARG A 73 7.58 5.10 -4.51
CA ARG A 73 7.64 3.83 -3.80
C ARG A 73 8.10 2.76 -4.76
N ILE A 74 9.11 2.00 -4.38
CA ILE A 74 9.61 0.83 -5.11
C ILE A 74 9.27 -0.45 -4.36
N ALA A 75 9.48 -1.60 -5.00
CA ALA A 75 9.28 -2.92 -4.40
C ALA A 75 10.08 -3.09 -3.10
N GLY A 76 9.39 -3.43 -2.03
CA GLY A 76 9.98 -3.87 -0.77
C GLY A 76 10.22 -5.38 -0.75
N PRO A 77 10.91 -5.90 0.28
CA PRO A 77 11.24 -7.33 0.37
C PRO A 77 10.03 -8.21 0.62
N ARG A 78 8.90 -7.64 1.06
CA ARG A 78 7.63 -8.33 1.32
C ARG A 78 6.56 -7.98 0.30
N LEU A 79 6.93 -7.38 -0.84
CA LEU A 79 5.97 -7.17 -1.93
C LEU A 79 5.38 -8.53 -2.33
N PRO A 80 4.04 -8.69 -2.35
CA PRO A 80 3.42 -9.94 -2.77
C PRO A 80 3.84 -10.31 -4.20
N GLN A 81 4.19 -11.57 -4.39
CA GLN A 81 4.39 -12.14 -5.72
C GLN A 81 3.09 -12.84 -6.11
N GLY A 82 2.40 -12.36 -7.16
CA GLY A 82 1.10 -12.88 -7.57
C GLY A 82 0.28 -11.86 -8.34
#